data_AF-A0A7J4B0C0-F1
#
_entry.id   AF-A0A7J4B0C0-F1
#
_cell.length_a   1.000
_cell.length_b   1.000
_cell.length_c   1.000
_cell.angle_alpha   90.00
_cell.angle_beta   90.00
_cell.angle_gamma   90.00
#
_symmetry.space_group_name_H-M   'P 1'
#
loop_
_entity.id
_entity.type
_entity.pdbx_description
1 polymer ?
#
loop_
_entity_poly.entity_id
_entity_poly.type
_entity_poly.pdbx_seq_one_letter_code
_entity_poly.pdbx_strand_id
1 'polypeptide(L)' 'DCNDLTVITWDYEGVEKHDGRRIKFLPLWKWLLE' A
#
# COMPACT_ATOMS: atom_id res chain seq x y z
N ASP A 1 -17.39 -5.44 -1.23
CA ASP A 1 -16.22 -5.49 -0.33
C ASP A 1 -15.00 -4.86 -0.96
N CYS A 2 -14.49 -3.80 -0.34
CA CYS A 2 -13.16 -3.26 -0.63
C CYS A 2 -12.42 -3.20 0.73
N ASN A 3 -11.56 -4.18 0.98
CA ASN A 3 -10.89 -4.38 2.28
C ASN A 3 -9.37 -4.08 2.20
N ASP A 4 -8.89 -3.66 1.03
CA ASP A 4 -7.48 -3.45 0.75
C ASP A 4 -7.28 -2.03 0.19
N LEU A 5 -6.59 -1.18 0.97
CA LEU A 5 -6.20 0.15 0.55
C LEU A 5 -4.73 0.11 0.13
N THR A 6 -4.41 0.55 -1.08
CA THR A 6 -3.01 0.69 -1.52
C THR A 6 -2.65 2.17 -1.57
N VAL A 7 -1.62 2.56 -0.83
CA VAL A 7 -1.11 3.92 -0.75
C VAL A 7 0.24 3.97 -1.46
N ILE A 8 0.36 4.81 -2.48
CA ILE A 8 1.61 5.00 -3.20
C ILE A 8 2.41 6.11 -2.49
N THR A 9 3.64 5.81 -2.13
CA THR A 9 4.55 6.73 -1.42
C THR A 9 5.82 6.94 -2.23
N TRP A 10 6.66 7.91 -1.88
CA TRP A 10 7.91 8.14 -2.62
C TRP A 10 8.94 7.02 -2.45
N ASP A 11 9.17 6.54 -1.22
CA ASP A 11 10.15 5.49 -0.93
C ASP A 11 9.74 4.55 0.22
N TYR A 12 8.53 4.74 0.77
CA TYR A 12 8.06 3.99 1.93
C TYR A 12 7.30 2.74 1.50
N GLU A 13 7.83 1.59 1.88
CA GLU A 13 7.15 0.30 1.73
C GLU A 13 6.72 -0.23 3.10
N GLY A 14 5.47 -0.66 3.19
CA GLY A 14 4.91 -1.14 4.45
C GLY A 14 3.56 -1.81 4.29
N VAL A 15 3.15 -2.57 5.31
CA VAL A 15 1.80 -3.14 5.39
C VAL A 15 1.28 -2.91 6.80
N GLU A 16 0.16 -2.21 6.90
CA GLU A 16 -0.55 -2.00 8.16
C GLU A 16 -1.89 -2.72 8.14
N LYS A 17 -2.34 -3.17 9.31
CA LYS A 17 -3.67 -3.74 9.51
C LYS A 17 -4.44 -2.86 10.47
N HIS A 18 -5.52 -2.27 9.98
CA HIS A 18 -6.44 -1.49 10.80
C HIS A 18 -7.85 -2.07 10.68
N ASP A 19 -8.42 -2.45 11.82
CA ASP A 19 -9.82 -2.89 11.94
C ASP A 19 -10.22 -3.99 10.94
N GLY A 20 -9.32 -4.98 10.77
CA GLY A 20 -9.50 -6.09 9.82
C GLY A 20 -9.21 -5.75 8.36
N ARG A 21 -8.97 -4.48 8.02
CA ARG A 21 -8.61 -4.00 6.69
C ARG A 21 -7.10 -3.91 6.56
N ARG A 22 -6.57 -4.23 5.38
CA ARG A 22 -5.12 -4.14 5.09
C ARG A 22 -4.84 -2.88 4.32
N ILE A 23 -3.82 -2.15 4.75
CA ILE A 23 -3.31 -0.98 4.08
C ILE A 23 -1.90 -1.31 3.61
N LYS A 24 -1.68 -1.30 2.30
CA LYS A 24 -0.38 -1.58 1.68
C LYS A 24 0.23 -0.27 1.21
N PHE A 25 1.42 0.03 1.66
CA PHE A 25 2.22 1.15 1.18
C PHE A 25 3.20 0.64 0.14
N LEU A 26 3.12 1.17 -1.08
CA LEU A 26 4.02 0.84 -2.17
C LEU A 26 4.85 2.08 -2.54
N PRO A 27 6.17 1.96 -2.70
CA PRO A 27 6.97 3.01 -3.32
C PRO A 27 6.52 3.26 -4.77
N LEU A 28 6.55 4.52 -5.18
CA LEU A 28 6.13 4.99 -6.50
C LEU A 28 6.90 4.28 -7.60
N TRP A 29 8.19 4.09 -7.41
CA TRP A 29 9.03 3.39 -8.37
C TRP A 29 8.65 1.91 -8.53
N LYS A 30 8.22 1.23 -7.45
CA LYS A 30 7.72 -0.15 -7.54
C LYS A 30 6.40 -0.22 -8.30
N TRP A 31 5.54 0.78 -8.14
CA TRP A 31 4.29 0.89 -8.90
C TRP A 31 4.54 1.24 -10.38
N LEU A 32 5.53 2.08 -10.65
CA LEU A 32 5.85 2.55 -12.00
C LEU A 32 6.59 1.50 -12.85
N LEU A 33 7.34 0.60 -12.21
CA LEU A 33 8.09 -0.49 -12.86
C LEU A 33 7.24 -1.77 -13.10
N GLU A 34 5.94 -1.71 -12.81
CA GLU A 34 5.00 -2.83 -12.97
C GLU A 34 4.58 -3.05 -14.43
#